data_AF-A0A8C6MHR7-F1
#
_entry.id   AF-A0A8C6MHR7-F1
#
_cell.length_a   1.000
_cell.length_b   1.000
_cell.length_c   1.000
_cell.angle_alpha   90.00
_cell.angle_beta   90.00
_cell.angle_gamma   90.00
#
_symmetry.space_group_name_H-M   'P 1'
#
loop_
_entity.id
_entity.type
_entity.pdbx_description
1 polymer ?
#
loop_
_entity_poly.entity_id
_entity_poly.type
_entity_poly.pdbx_seq_one_letter_code
_entity_poly.pdbx_strand_id
1 'polypeptide(L)'
;IQKPSSGGSTLLGYIGIDTIIEQMRKKTMKTGFDFNIMVVGPSGLGKSTLVNTLFKSQVSRKSAGWARDEKIPKTVEIKSVSHVIEEGGVKMKLTIVDTPGFGDQINNDNCWEPISKYINEQFEKFLKEEVNITRKKRIPDTRVHCCLYFIPPTGHCLRQLDVEFMRRLSHSVNIIPVIAKSDTMTIEERQEFKQRVRKELENNGIEFYPQKEFDDDMEDKSDNDKIRETMPFAVVGSDKEHQVNGKRVLGRKTAWGIIEVENPNHCEFAQLRDFLIRSHLQDLKEVTHNIHYETYRAKRLNDNGGLHPISSNDTQESNL
;
A
#
# COMPACT_ATOMS: atom_id res chain seq x y z
N ILE A 1 -0.10 -69.24 -20.36
CA ILE A 1 -1.21 -68.36 -20.83
C ILE A 1 -2.01 -68.06 -19.57
N GLN A 2 -2.13 -66.87 -18.98
CA GLN A 2 -1.96 -65.47 -19.35
C GLN A 2 -1.80 -64.70 -18.01
N LYS A 3 -0.94 -63.68 -17.94
CA LYS A 3 -0.93 -62.72 -16.82
C LYS A 3 -2.22 -61.90 -16.84
N PRO A 4 -2.79 -61.49 -15.70
CA PRO A 4 -3.56 -60.26 -15.63
C PRO A 4 -2.60 -59.10 -15.36
N SER A 5 -2.45 -58.25 -16.37
CA SER A 5 -2.06 -56.86 -16.21
C SER A 5 -3.25 -56.07 -15.67
N SER A 6 -3.11 -55.43 -14.52
CA SER A 6 -3.97 -54.31 -14.11
C SER A 6 -3.10 -53.08 -13.93
N GLY A 7 -2.86 -52.37 -15.04
CA GLY A 7 -2.52 -50.96 -15.00
C GLY A 7 -3.74 -50.17 -14.52
N GLY A 8 -3.52 -49.22 -13.62
CA GLY A 8 -4.57 -48.34 -13.10
C GLY A 8 -3.97 -47.15 -12.36
N SER A 9 -3.64 -46.11 -13.12
CA SER A 9 -3.43 -44.70 -12.72
C SER A 9 -2.49 -44.37 -11.56
N THR A 10 -1.19 -44.29 -11.85
CA THR A 10 -0.25 -43.37 -11.16
C THR A 10 -0.18 -41.98 -11.83
N LEU A 11 -1.26 -41.53 -12.50
CA LEU A 11 -1.24 -40.29 -13.28
C LEU A 11 -1.63 -39.01 -12.52
N LEU A 12 -1.98 -39.13 -11.24
CA LEU A 12 -2.16 -37.99 -10.33
C LEU A 12 -1.26 -38.26 -9.14
N GLY A 13 -0.14 -37.56 -9.06
CA GLY A 13 0.74 -37.60 -7.89
C GLY A 13 -0.06 -37.33 -6.60
N TYR A 14 0.43 -37.82 -5.46
CA TYR A 14 -0.22 -37.69 -4.16
C TYR A 14 -0.72 -36.24 -3.92
N ILE A 15 -2.01 -36.11 -3.64
CA ILE A 15 -2.71 -34.85 -3.33
C ILE A 15 -3.31 -35.01 -1.93
N GLY A 16 -2.59 -34.53 -0.91
CA GLY A 16 -3.06 -34.45 0.49
C GLY A 16 -3.17 -33.01 0.98
N ILE A 17 -3.80 -32.79 2.15
CA ILE A 17 -3.93 -31.46 2.78
C ILE A 17 -2.56 -30.83 3.04
N ASP A 18 -1.56 -31.65 3.34
CA ASP A 18 -0.15 -31.27 3.50
C ASP A 18 0.46 -30.61 2.24
N THR A 19 -0.13 -30.85 1.06
CA THR A 19 0.29 -30.24 -0.20
C THR A 19 -0.40 -28.92 -0.51
N ILE A 20 -1.31 -28.42 0.34
CA ILE A 20 -2.09 -27.21 0.08
C ILE A 20 -1.20 -25.98 -0.16
N ILE A 21 -0.10 -25.86 0.58
CA ILE A 21 0.87 -24.77 0.43
C ILE A 21 1.50 -24.81 -0.96
N GLU A 22 1.89 -26.00 -1.43
CA GLU A 22 2.49 -26.17 -2.76
C GLU A 22 1.45 -25.95 -3.88
N GLN A 23 0.19 -26.34 -3.65
CA GLN A 23 -0.90 -26.06 -4.58
C GLN A 23 -1.21 -24.56 -4.67
N MET A 24 -1.26 -23.87 -3.54
CA MET A 24 -1.41 -22.41 -3.47
C MET A 24 -0.23 -21.72 -4.15
N ARG A 25 1.01 -22.15 -3.87
CA ARG A 25 2.21 -21.63 -4.54
C ARG A 25 2.14 -21.80 -6.05
N LYS A 26 1.83 -22.99 -6.56
CA LYS A 26 1.67 -23.26 -8.00
C LYS A 26 0.56 -22.42 -8.63
N LYS A 27 -0.54 -22.21 -7.92
CA LYS A 27 -1.64 -21.34 -8.37
C LYS A 27 -1.17 -19.88 -8.44
N THR A 28 -0.51 -19.37 -7.40
CA THR A 28 0.03 -18.02 -7.32
C THR A 28 1.11 -17.76 -8.36
N MET A 29 1.97 -18.72 -8.67
CA MET A 29 2.94 -18.61 -9.77
C MET A 29 2.26 -18.45 -11.14
N LYS A 30 1.13 -19.15 -11.36
CA LYS A 30 0.37 -19.07 -12.62
C LYS A 30 -0.46 -17.79 -12.72
N THR A 31 -1.08 -17.35 -11.64
CA THR A 31 -1.98 -16.20 -11.66
C THR A 31 -1.23 -14.90 -11.40
N GLY A 32 -0.28 -14.90 -10.47
CA GLY A 32 0.22 -13.69 -9.86
C GLY A 32 -0.86 -12.96 -9.05
N PHE A 33 -0.55 -11.74 -8.63
CA PHE A 33 -1.48 -10.88 -7.89
C PHE A 33 -1.21 -9.40 -8.16
N ASP A 34 -2.20 -8.56 -7.85
CA ASP A 34 -2.16 -7.12 -8.01
C ASP A 34 -1.90 -6.44 -6.66
N PHE A 35 -1.03 -5.44 -6.62
CA PHE A 35 -0.77 -4.60 -5.44
C PHE A 35 -0.72 -3.15 -5.87
N ASN A 36 -1.45 -2.29 -5.16
CA ASN A 36 -1.74 -0.93 -5.61
C ASN A 36 -1.46 0.04 -4.47
N ILE A 37 -0.48 0.92 -4.68
CA ILE A 37 -0.03 1.92 -3.71
C ILE A 37 -0.41 3.29 -4.25
N MET A 38 -0.97 4.16 -3.41
CA MET A 38 -1.19 5.56 -3.74
C MET A 38 -0.20 6.44 -2.98
N VAL A 39 0.37 7.46 -3.64
CA VAL A 39 1.21 8.46 -2.97
C VAL A 39 0.41 9.76 -2.83
N VAL A 40 0.30 10.28 -1.62
CA VAL A 40 -0.48 11.48 -1.28
C VAL A 40 0.37 12.44 -0.47
N GLY A 41 0.23 13.73 -0.69
CA GLY A 41 0.93 14.75 0.10
C GLY A 41 1.09 16.06 -0.67
N PRO A 42 1.62 17.10 -0.01
CA PRO A 42 1.86 18.38 -0.64
C PRO A 42 2.72 18.33 -1.91
N SER A 43 2.57 19.37 -2.73
CA SER A 43 3.44 19.55 -3.90
C SER A 43 4.90 19.67 -3.50
N GLY A 44 5.79 19.19 -4.38
CA GLY A 44 7.23 19.38 -4.20
C GLY A 44 7.89 18.48 -3.14
N LEU A 45 7.17 17.55 -2.50
CA LEU A 45 7.75 16.60 -1.52
C LEU A 45 8.49 15.40 -2.13
N GLY A 46 8.51 15.27 -3.46
CA GLY A 46 9.22 14.17 -4.12
C GLY A 46 8.41 12.87 -4.24
N LYS A 47 7.07 12.95 -4.23
CA LYS A 47 6.16 11.80 -4.44
C LYS A 47 6.53 10.99 -5.67
N SER A 48 6.49 11.61 -6.85
CA SER A 48 6.83 11.00 -8.14
C SER A 48 8.28 10.50 -8.20
N THR A 49 9.21 11.15 -7.50
CA THR A 49 10.59 10.66 -7.36
C THR A 49 10.63 9.36 -6.55
N LEU A 50 9.87 9.26 -5.47
CA LEU A 50 9.79 8.03 -4.67
C LEU A 50 9.14 6.89 -5.46
N VAL A 51 8.12 7.17 -6.27
CA VAL A 51 7.52 6.21 -7.22
C VAL A 51 8.59 5.58 -8.10
N ASN A 52 9.42 6.41 -8.75
CA ASN A 52 10.51 5.94 -9.60
C ASN A 52 11.57 5.18 -8.79
N THR A 53 11.85 5.63 -7.57
CA THR A 53 12.81 4.97 -6.66
C THR A 53 12.34 3.54 -6.33
N LEU A 54 11.06 3.36 -5.99
CA LEU A 54 10.49 2.07 -5.64
C LEU A 54 10.54 1.10 -6.83
N PHE A 55 10.22 1.56 -8.04
CA PHE A 55 10.33 0.71 -9.24
C PHE A 55 11.78 0.34 -9.58
N LYS A 56 12.74 1.27 -9.50
CA LYS A 56 14.16 0.99 -9.78
C LYS A 56 14.82 0.09 -8.73
N SER A 57 14.34 0.15 -7.50
CA SER A 57 14.78 -0.73 -6.41
C SER A 57 14.31 -2.18 -6.62
N GLN A 58 13.16 -2.39 -7.28
CA GLN A 58 12.49 -3.69 -7.40
C GLN A 58 12.68 -4.40 -8.73
N VAL A 59 12.71 -3.67 -9.83
CA VAL A 59 13.00 -4.25 -11.13
C VAL A 59 14.51 -4.50 -11.15
N SER A 60 14.91 -5.78 -11.13
CA SER A 60 16.26 -6.21 -11.50
C SER A 60 16.80 -5.24 -12.54
N ARG A 61 17.99 -4.66 -12.30
CA ARG A 61 18.67 -3.64 -13.15
C ARG A 61 18.81 -4.04 -14.64
N LYS A 62 18.28 -5.20 -15.03
CA LYS A 62 18.35 -5.84 -16.34
C LYS A 62 17.19 -5.56 -17.30
N SER A 63 16.07 -4.97 -16.89
CA SER A 63 14.93 -4.89 -17.83
C SER A 63 13.96 -3.76 -17.55
N ALA A 64 14.42 -2.53 -17.78
CA ALA A 64 13.58 -1.48 -18.34
C ALA A 64 14.48 -0.36 -18.87
N GLY A 65 14.42 -0.09 -20.17
CA GLY A 65 14.98 1.13 -20.74
C GLY A 65 14.12 2.31 -20.32
N TRP A 66 14.29 2.78 -19.08
CA TRP A 66 13.73 4.07 -18.68
C TRP A 66 14.53 5.15 -19.40
N ALA A 67 13.85 5.98 -20.21
CA ALA A 67 14.47 7.12 -20.88
C ALA A 67 15.20 8.00 -19.85
N ARG A 68 16.40 8.45 -20.23
CA ARG A 68 17.28 9.26 -19.38
C ARG A 68 16.71 10.67 -19.18
N ASP A 69 16.88 11.18 -17.95
CA ASP A 69 17.02 12.61 -17.63
C ASP A 69 15.92 13.58 -18.14
N GLU A 70 14.65 13.19 -18.15
CA GLU A 70 13.58 14.19 -18.17
C GLU A 70 13.27 14.66 -16.75
N LYS A 71 13.28 16.00 -16.55
CA LYS A 71 12.81 16.59 -15.30
C LYS A 71 11.37 16.10 -15.08
N ILE A 72 11.12 15.42 -13.96
CA ILE A 72 9.78 14.96 -13.60
C ILE A 72 8.86 16.20 -13.51
N PRO A 73 7.84 16.33 -14.39
CA PRO A 73 6.96 17.48 -14.38
C PRO A 73 6.07 17.48 -13.12
N LYS A 74 5.49 18.63 -12.79
CA LYS A 74 4.48 18.69 -11.72
C LYS A 74 3.28 17.82 -12.10
N THR A 75 2.87 16.93 -11.21
CA THR A 75 1.67 16.11 -11.36
C THR A 75 0.43 16.98 -11.20
N VAL A 76 -0.38 17.10 -12.27
CA VAL A 76 -1.61 17.92 -12.31
C VAL A 76 -2.88 17.08 -12.20
N GLU A 77 -2.79 15.78 -12.48
CA GLU A 77 -3.91 14.83 -12.46
C GLU A 77 -3.49 13.51 -11.80
N ILE A 78 -4.45 12.75 -11.30
CA ILE A 78 -4.20 11.41 -10.75
C ILE A 78 -3.79 10.49 -11.90
N LYS A 79 -2.61 9.87 -11.80
CA LYS A 79 -2.05 8.98 -12.82
C LYS A 79 -1.59 7.67 -12.20
N SER A 80 -1.91 6.55 -12.82
CA SER A 80 -1.44 5.24 -12.39
C SER A 80 -0.35 4.72 -13.32
N VAL A 81 0.73 4.20 -12.73
CA VAL A 81 1.83 3.53 -13.43
C VAL A 81 1.90 2.10 -12.90
N SER A 82 1.82 1.12 -13.80
CA SER A 82 1.89 -0.30 -13.42
C SER A 82 3.14 -0.96 -14.01
N HIS A 83 3.84 -1.73 -13.18
CA HIS A 83 4.91 -2.63 -13.61
C HIS A 83 4.69 -4.04 -13.07
N VAL A 84 5.02 -5.04 -13.88
CA VAL A 84 5.03 -6.43 -13.44
C VAL A 84 6.42 -6.76 -12.90
N ILE A 85 6.49 -7.14 -11.64
CA ILE A 85 7.69 -7.58 -10.93
C ILE A 85 7.60 -9.10 -10.79
N GLU A 86 8.73 -9.80 -10.94
CA GLU A 86 8.80 -11.24 -10.77
C GLU A 86 9.91 -11.58 -9.78
N GLU A 87 9.56 -12.24 -8.67
CA GLU A 87 10.49 -12.72 -7.65
C GLU A 87 10.17 -14.18 -7.31
N GLY A 88 11.18 -15.06 -7.33
CA GLY A 88 11.00 -16.48 -7.01
C GLY A 88 9.99 -17.23 -7.91
N GLY A 89 9.75 -16.74 -9.14
CA GLY A 89 8.76 -17.27 -10.09
C GLY A 89 7.32 -16.80 -9.82
N VAL A 90 7.10 -15.90 -8.86
CA VAL A 90 5.81 -15.27 -8.57
C VAL A 90 5.77 -13.91 -9.24
N LYS A 91 4.72 -13.67 -10.05
CA LYS A 91 4.49 -12.39 -10.72
C LYS A 91 3.56 -11.50 -9.89
N MET A 92 3.98 -10.28 -9.62
CA MET A 92 3.19 -9.24 -8.98
C MET A 92 3.02 -8.06 -9.94
N LYS A 93 1.79 -7.61 -10.17
CA LYS A 93 1.53 -6.33 -10.82
C LYS A 93 1.48 -5.24 -9.76
N LEU A 94 2.58 -4.49 -9.63
CA LEU A 94 2.65 -3.32 -8.77
C LEU A 94 2.14 -2.10 -9.54
N THR A 95 1.07 -1.49 -9.05
CA THR A 95 0.54 -0.22 -9.54
C THR A 95 0.82 0.87 -8.52
N ILE A 96 1.41 1.98 -8.96
CA ILE A 96 1.57 3.17 -8.15
C ILE A 96 0.70 4.28 -8.72
N VAL A 97 -0.17 4.83 -7.88
CA VAL A 97 -1.08 5.93 -8.19
C VAL A 97 -0.44 7.23 -7.70
N ASP A 98 0.12 8.01 -8.62
CA ASP A 98 0.64 9.35 -8.35
C ASP A 98 -0.50 10.37 -8.36
N THR A 99 -0.45 11.30 -7.41
CA THR A 99 -1.54 12.26 -7.17
C THR A 99 -1.05 13.69 -7.27
N PRO A 100 -1.91 14.64 -7.70
CA PRO A 100 -1.60 16.06 -7.62
C PRO A 100 -1.26 16.45 -6.19
N GLY A 101 -0.31 17.36 -6.02
CA GLY A 101 -0.06 17.94 -4.70
C GLY A 101 -1.18 18.90 -4.28
N PHE A 102 -1.45 18.93 -2.99
CA PHE A 102 -2.34 19.90 -2.36
C PHE A 102 -1.54 20.91 -1.52
N GLY A 103 -2.19 21.94 -0.99
CA GLY A 103 -1.56 22.94 -0.13
C GLY A 103 -0.89 24.09 -0.88
N ASP A 104 -1.02 24.16 -2.22
CA ASP A 104 -0.49 25.25 -3.04
C ASP A 104 -1.50 26.39 -3.24
N GLN A 105 -2.78 26.15 -2.95
CA GLN A 105 -3.86 27.11 -3.12
C GLN A 105 -4.04 27.99 -1.87
N ILE A 106 -4.64 29.17 -2.03
CA ILE A 106 -5.00 30.04 -0.89
C ILE A 106 -6.08 29.35 -0.04
N ASN A 107 -7.11 28.81 -0.69
CA ASN A 107 -8.09 27.95 -0.05
C ASN A 107 -7.82 26.49 -0.43
N ASN A 108 -7.62 25.64 0.58
CA ASN A 108 -7.41 24.20 0.42
C ASN A 108 -8.59 23.36 0.96
N ASP A 109 -9.73 23.99 1.21
CA ASP A 109 -10.96 23.28 1.58
C ASP A 109 -11.24 22.17 0.55
N ASN A 110 -11.61 21.00 1.06
CA ASN A 110 -11.99 19.84 0.25
C ASN A 110 -10.89 19.30 -0.69
N CYS A 111 -9.61 19.64 -0.48
CA CYS A 111 -8.53 19.16 -1.33
C CYS A 111 -8.32 17.62 -1.30
N TRP A 112 -8.90 16.93 -0.31
CA TRP A 112 -8.93 15.46 -0.21
C TRP A 112 -10.00 14.81 -1.10
N GLU A 113 -11.03 15.54 -1.53
CA GLU A 113 -12.18 14.95 -2.26
C GLU A 113 -11.78 14.21 -3.54
N PRO A 114 -10.87 14.72 -4.40
CA PRO A 114 -10.44 13.98 -5.58
C PRO A 114 -9.80 12.62 -5.23
N ILE A 115 -9.07 12.56 -4.12
CA ILE A 115 -8.39 11.35 -3.65
C ILE A 115 -9.41 10.36 -3.07
N SER A 116 -10.28 10.83 -2.17
CA SER A 116 -11.36 10.00 -1.61
C SER A 116 -12.30 9.47 -2.71
N LYS A 117 -12.63 10.31 -3.69
CA LYS A 117 -13.43 9.92 -4.85
C LYS A 117 -12.74 8.81 -5.65
N TYR A 118 -11.45 8.95 -5.95
CA TYR A 118 -10.71 7.91 -6.66
C TYR A 118 -10.73 6.57 -5.91
N ILE A 119 -10.51 6.56 -4.60
CA ILE A 119 -10.54 5.35 -3.77
C ILE A 119 -11.92 4.68 -3.85
N ASN A 120 -12.98 5.46 -3.62
CA ASN A 120 -14.37 4.98 -3.69
C ASN A 120 -14.73 4.45 -5.09
N GLU A 121 -14.26 5.10 -6.16
CA GLU A 121 -14.46 4.60 -7.53
C GLU A 121 -13.80 3.22 -7.74
N GLN A 122 -12.67 2.93 -7.10
CA GLN A 122 -12.06 1.61 -7.22
C GLN A 122 -12.85 0.55 -6.44
N PHE A 123 -13.37 0.89 -5.26
CA PHE A 123 -14.28 0.00 -4.54
C PHE A 123 -15.56 -0.25 -5.32
N GLU A 124 -16.14 0.78 -5.94
CA GLU A 124 -17.32 0.66 -6.79
C GLU A 124 -17.09 -0.26 -7.99
N LYS A 125 -15.95 -0.10 -8.68
CA LYS A 125 -15.58 -0.97 -9.81
C LYS A 125 -15.46 -2.44 -9.37
N PHE A 126 -14.83 -2.68 -8.22
CA PHE A 126 -14.68 -4.03 -7.69
C PHE A 126 -16.04 -4.63 -7.32
N LEU A 127 -16.89 -3.87 -6.62
CA LEU A 127 -18.24 -4.29 -6.23
C LEU A 127 -19.11 -4.66 -7.44
N LYS A 128 -19.07 -3.85 -8.51
CA LYS A 128 -19.80 -4.13 -9.76
C LYS A 128 -19.38 -5.46 -10.41
N GLU A 129 -18.09 -5.78 -10.39
CA GLU A 129 -17.59 -7.05 -10.92
C GLU A 129 -17.92 -8.23 -9.99
N GLU A 130 -17.96 -8.02 -8.68
CA GLU A 130 -18.32 -9.03 -7.67
C GLU A 130 -19.79 -9.43 -7.75
N VAL A 131 -20.69 -8.45 -7.92
CA VAL A 131 -22.15 -8.66 -8.01
C VAL A 131 -22.59 -9.19 -9.39
N ASN A 132 -21.73 -9.11 -10.41
CA ASN A 132 -22.07 -9.52 -11.77
C ASN A 132 -22.38 -11.04 -11.85
N ILE A 133 -23.53 -11.40 -12.42
CA ILE A 133 -24.00 -12.79 -12.58
C ILE A 133 -23.00 -13.62 -13.39
N THR A 134 -22.46 -13.05 -14.48
CA THR A 134 -21.39 -13.66 -15.27
C THR A 134 -20.03 -13.16 -14.79
N ARG A 135 -19.69 -13.43 -13.53
CA ARG A 135 -18.41 -13.02 -12.95
C ARG A 135 -17.23 -13.64 -13.69
N LYS A 136 -16.21 -12.83 -13.94
CA LYS A 136 -14.92 -13.31 -14.43
C LYS A 136 -14.34 -14.29 -13.41
N LYS A 137 -13.65 -15.35 -13.88
CA LYS A 137 -12.92 -16.29 -13.00
C LYS A 137 -11.89 -15.57 -12.11
N ARG A 138 -11.41 -14.42 -12.55
CA ARG A 138 -10.54 -13.51 -11.80
C ARG A 138 -11.01 -12.08 -12.02
N ILE A 139 -11.39 -11.40 -10.93
CA ILE A 139 -11.69 -9.97 -10.92
C ILE A 139 -10.34 -9.23 -10.83
N PRO A 140 -10.03 -8.32 -11.77
CA PRO A 140 -8.88 -7.45 -11.64
C PRO A 140 -9.03 -6.54 -10.42
N ASP A 141 -8.05 -6.57 -9.51
CA ASP A 141 -8.10 -5.75 -8.29
C ASP A 141 -7.42 -4.40 -8.52
N THR A 142 -8.21 -3.34 -8.62
CA THR A 142 -7.72 -1.96 -8.76
C THR A 142 -7.83 -1.15 -7.46
N ARG A 143 -8.30 -1.76 -6.37
CA ARG A 143 -8.46 -1.08 -5.08
C ARG A 143 -7.12 -0.63 -4.55
N VAL A 144 -7.09 0.54 -3.90
CA VAL A 144 -5.87 1.06 -3.28
C VAL A 144 -5.64 0.30 -1.99
N HIS A 145 -4.53 -0.44 -1.91
CA HIS A 145 -4.22 -1.26 -0.75
C HIS A 145 -3.48 -0.50 0.34
N CYS A 146 -2.78 0.56 -0.06
CA CYS A 146 -2.00 1.40 0.83
C CYS A 146 -1.89 2.83 0.27
N CYS A 147 -1.95 3.82 1.15
CA CYS A 147 -1.69 5.23 0.88
C CYS A 147 -0.43 5.68 1.64
N LEU A 148 0.65 5.97 0.90
CA LEU A 148 1.84 6.64 1.45
C LEU A 148 1.55 8.13 1.60
N TYR A 149 1.43 8.60 2.84
CA TYR A 149 1.15 9.99 3.14
C TYR A 149 2.46 10.75 3.44
N PHE A 150 2.83 11.69 2.57
CA PHE A 150 4.07 12.45 2.65
C PHE A 150 3.90 13.67 3.56
N ILE A 151 4.65 13.68 4.64
CA ILE A 151 4.73 14.76 5.62
C ILE A 151 5.94 15.64 5.28
N PRO A 152 5.77 16.97 5.14
CA PRO A 152 6.89 17.88 4.95
C PRO A 152 7.88 17.84 6.14
N PRO A 153 9.19 17.82 5.91
CA PRO A 153 10.21 17.78 6.96
C PRO A 153 10.41 19.17 7.61
N THR A 154 9.39 19.69 8.30
CA THR A 154 9.45 21.04 8.92
C THR A 154 10.21 21.08 10.23
N GLY A 155 10.36 19.93 10.91
CA GLY A 155 10.88 19.85 12.29
C GLY A 155 9.90 20.35 13.37
N HIS A 156 8.72 20.82 12.98
CA HIS A 156 7.70 21.36 13.87
C HIS A 156 6.53 20.37 14.06
N CYS A 157 5.32 20.88 14.20
CA CYS A 157 4.08 20.13 14.27
C CYS A 157 3.56 19.79 12.86
N LEU A 158 2.74 18.73 12.78
CA LEU A 158 1.86 18.46 11.65
C LEU A 158 0.98 19.67 11.41
N ARG A 159 0.83 20.02 10.13
CA ARG A 159 -0.07 21.10 9.74
C ARG A 159 -1.51 20.61 9.93
N GLN A 160 -2.41 21.52 10.32
CA GLN A 160 -3.84 21.20 10.45
C GLN A 160 -4.43 20.60 9.18
N LEU A 161 -3.97 21.07 8.01
CA LEU A 161 -4.35 20.50 6.72
C LEU A 161 -3.98 19.00 6.63
N ASP A 162 -2.80 18.62 7.11
CA ASP A 162 -2.36 17.22 7.06
C ASP A 162 -3.12 16.34 8.06
N VAL A 163 -3.41 16.87 9.25
CA VAL A 163 -4.25 16.21 10.26
C VAL A 163 -5.64 15.92 9.69
N GLU A 164 -6.29 16.91 9.09
CA GLU A 164 -7.63 16.74 8.52
C GLU A 164 -7.63 15.78 7.32
N PHE A 165 -6.61 15.85 6.46
CA PHE A 165 -6.49 14.96 5.31
C PHE A 165 -6.33 13.50 5.74
N MET A 166 -5.40 13.22 6.67
CA MET A 166 -5.17 11.85 7.16
C MET A 166 -6.38 11.32 7.92
N ARG A 167 -7.03 12.14 8.77
CA ARG A 167 -8.25 11.75 9.48
C ARG A 167 -9.37 11.30 8.53
N ARG A 168 -9.55 11.98 7.40
CA ARG A 168 -10.58 11.60 6.42
C ARG A 168 -10.22 10.35 5.63
N LEU A 169 -8.93 10.16 5.32
CA LEU A 169 -8.48 9.01 4.55
C LEU A 169 -8.38 7.72 5.37
N SER A 170 -8.08 7.78 6.67
CA SER A 170 -7.77 6.60 7.50
C SER A 170 -8.94 5.59 7.54
N HIS A 171 -10.17 6.07 7.45
CA HIS A 171 -11.36 5.21 7.42
C HIS A 171 -11.53 4.43 6.09
N SER A 172 -10.91 4.88 5.00
CA SER A 172 -11.13 4.34 3.65
C SER A 172 -9.92 3.60 3.07
N VAL A 173 -8.73 3.78 3.64
CA VAL A 173 -7.49 3.17 3.14
C VAL A 173 -6.43 3.09 4.24
N ASN A 174 -5.59 2.07 4.17
CA ASN A 174 -4.41 1.93 5.03
C ASN A 174 -3.43 3.10 4.79
N ILE A 175 -3.28 3.98 5.78
CA ILE A 175 -2.32 5.09 5.72
C ILE A 175 -0.96 4.65 6.28
N ILE A 176 0.11 4.93 5.55
CA ILE A 176 1.48 4.86 6.06
C ILE A 176 2.08 6.27 6.01
N PRO A 177 2.36 6.90 7.15
CA PRO A 177 2.96 8.22 7.19
C PRO A 177 4.47 8.14 6.89
N VAL A 178 4.95 9.05 6.05
CA VAL A 178 6.33 9.10 5.55
C VAL A 178 6.85 10.53 5.65
N ILE A 179 7.98 10.75 6.31
CA ILE A 179 8.69 12.04 6.29
C ILE A 179 9.44 12.13 4.96
N ALA A 180 9.04 13.10 4.15
CA ALA A 180 9.62 13.35 2.85
C ALA A 180 10.98 14.05 2.97
N LYS A 181 11.87 13.84 1.99
CA LYS A 181 13.17 14.53 1.88
C LYS A 181 13.92 14.58 3.22
N SER A 182 14.02 13.45 3.90
CA SER A 182 14.62 13.40 5.24
C SER A 182 16.09 13.83 5.27
N ASP A 183 16.74 13.98 4.10
CA ASP A 183 18.06 14.58 3.94
C ASP A 183 18.12 16.07 4.32
N THR A 184 16.99 16.73 4.55
CA THR A 184 16.94 18.11 5.05
C THR A 184 17.03 18.24 6.57
N MET A 185 17.07 17.13 7.30
CA MET A 185 17.09 17.10 8.77
C MET A 185 18.35 16.37 9.26
N THR A 186 18.89 16.79 10.40
CA THR A 186 19.91 15.98 11.09
C THR A 186 19.29 14.71 11.67
N ILE A 187 20.13 13.78 12.16
CA ILE A 187 19.66 12.53 12.77
C ILE A 187 18.83 12.86 14.02
N GLU A 188 19.26 13.83 14.82
CA GLU A 188 18.60 14.26 16.05
C GLU A 188 17.26 14.92 15.74
N GLU A 189 17.24 15.89 14.83
CA GLU A 189 16.01 16.58 14.39
C GLU A 189 14.98 15.58 13.84
N ARG A 190 15.44 14.60 13.06
CA ARG A 190 14.59 13.53 12.51
C ARG A 190 13.96 12.69 13.61
N GLN A 191 14.71 12.30 14.64
CA GLN A 191 14.17 11.52 15.75
C GLN A 191 13.15 12.31 16.56
N GLU A 192 13.45 13.58 16.87
CA GLU A 192 12.50 14.44 17.56
C GLU A 192 11.22 14.65 16.75
N PHE A 193 11.35 14.88 15.44
CA PHE A 193 10.19 15.09 14.58
C PHE A 193 9.33 13.84 14.44
N LYS A 194 9.94 12.64 14.34
CA LYS A 194 9.19 11.36 14.37
C LYS A 194 8.37 11.21 15.65
N GLN A 195 8.95 11.54 16.81
CA GLN A 195 8.22 11.48 18.09
C GLN A 195 7.07 12.48 18.14
N ARG A 196 7.28 13.72 17.67
CA ARG A 196 6.23 14.75 17.60
C ARG A 196 5.08 14.32 16.69
N VAL A 197 5.39 13.84 15.48
CA VAL A 197 4.39 13.34 14.53
C VAL A 197 3.58 12.20 15.15
N ARG A 198 4.22 11.20 15.78
CA ARG A 198 3.52 10.10 16.45
C ARG A 198 2.55 10.59 17.52
N LYS A 199 3.01 11.50 18.39
CA LYS A 199 2.17 12.09 19.44
C LYS A 199 0.98 12.85 18.87
N GLU A 200 1.14 13.54 17.75
CA GLU A 200 0.05 14.27 17.13
C GLU A 200 -0.94 13.38 16.40
N LEU A 201 -0.50 12.29 15.77
CA LEU A 201 -1.39 11.28 15.20
C LEU A 201 -2.27 10.68 16.31
N GLU A 202 -1.67 10.31 17.45
CA GLU A 202 -2.38 9.80 18.63
C GLU A 202 -3.37 10.82 19.20
N ASN A 203 -2.93 12.05 19.48
CA ASN A 203 -3.77 13.11 20.04
C ASN A 203 -4.98 13.47 19.15
N ASN A 204 -4.85 13.27 17.83
CA ASN A 204 -5.91 13.58 16.87
C ASN A 204 -6.78 12.37 16.50
N GLY A 205 -6.52 11.20 17.09
CA GLY A 205 -7.23 9.96 16.78
C GLY A 205 -7.05 9.51 15.34
N ILE A 206 -5.86 9.75 14.75
CA ILE A 206 -5.56 9.34 13.39
C ILE A 206 -4.96 7.94 13.41
N GLU A 207 -5.75 6.98 12.96
CA GLU A 207 -5.29 5.62 12.73
C GLU A 207 -4.39 5.54 11.49
N PHE A 208 -3.28 4.84 11.65
CA PHE A 208 -2.38 4.49 10.56
C PHE A 208 -2.01 3.00 10.68
N TYR A 209 -1.63 2.42 9.56
CA TYR A 209 -1.29 1.01 9.48
C TYR A 209 0.12 0.75 10.04
N PRO A 210 0.35 -0.32 10.81
CA PRO A 210 -0.62 -1.35 11.22
C PRO A 210 -1.48 -0.90 12.42
N GLN A 211 -2.80 -1.00 12.32
CA GLN A 211 -3.73 -0.63 13.41
C GLN A 211 -3.68 -1.67 14.53
N LYS A 212 -3.66 -1.20 15.79
CA LYS A 212 -3.60 -2.08 16.98
C LYS A 212 -4.78 -3.04 17.10
N GLU A 213 -5.91 -2.68 16.50
CA GLU A 213 -7.15 -3.44 16.54
C GLU A 213 -7.12 -4.69 15.66
N PHE A 214 -6.14 -4.77 14.74
CA PHE A 214 -5.98 -5.86 13.79
C PHE A 214 -4.78 -6.77 14.14
N ASP A 215 -4.20 -6.64 15.33
CA ASP A 215 -3.17 -7.57 15.81
C ASP A 215 -3.83 -8.91 16.19
N ASP A 216 -3.54 -9.99 15.44
CA ASP A 216 -4.17 -11.30 15.62
C ASP A 216 -3.70 -12.01 16.90
N ASP A 217 -2.39 -11.97 17.18
CA ASP A 217 -1.79 -12.57 18.37
C ASP A 217 -0.66 -11.72 19.00
N MET A 218 -0.04 -12.26 20.06
CA MET A 218 1.02 -11.56 20.80
C MET A 218 2.33 -11.43 20.03
N GLU A 219 2.62 -12.32 19.08
CA GLU A 219 3.79 -12.25 18.22
C GLU A 219 3.59 -11.15 17.17
N ASP A 220 2.43 -11.14 16.51
CA ASP A 220 2.04 -10.09 15.56
C ASP A 220 2.02 -8.71 16.21
N LYS A 221 1.44 -8.61 17.41
CA LYS A 221 1.46 -7.37 18.19
C LYS A 221 2.88 -6.87 18.45
N SER A 222 3.79 -7.76 18.85
CA SER A 222 5.18 -7.41 19.14
C SER A 222 5.92 -6.90 17.90
N ASP A 223 5.68 -7.53 16.75
CA ASP A 223 6.29 -7.11 15.49
C ASP A 223 5.68 -5.82 14.95
N ASN A 224 4.36 -5.68 15.02
CA ASN A 224 3.65 -4.46 14.64
C ASN A 224 4.01 -3.28 15.55
N ASP A 225 4.24 -3.48 16.85
CA ASP A 225 4.68 -2.43 17.77
C ASP A 225 6.06 -1.87 17.39
N LYS A 226 7.02 -2.73 17.02
CA LYS A 226 8.34 -2.27 16.51
C LYS A 226 8.20 -1.40 15.27
N ILE A 227 7.24 -1.73 14.40
CA ILE A 227 6.97 -0.98 13.18
C ILE A 227 6.32 0.36 13.50
N ARG A 228 5.33 0.39 14.40
CA ARG A 228 4.69 1.62 14.89
C ARG A 228 5.71 2.57 15.53
N GLU A 229 6.67 2.04 16.29
CA GLU A 229 7.77 2.83 16.88
C GLU A 229 8.71 3.41 15.82
N THR A 230 8.90 2.68 14.72
CA THR A 230 9.72 3.10 13.59
C THR A 230 9.00 4.13 12.71
N MET A 231 7.68 4.16 12.67
CA MET A 231 6.93 5.13 11.88
C MET A 231 6.89 6.53 12.53
N PRO A 232 6.81 7.61 11.74
CA PRO A 232 6.83 7.63 10.27
C PRO A 232 8.22 7.33 9.67
N PHE A 233 8.25 6.66 8.51
CA PHE A 233 9.52 6.39 7.81
C PHE A 233 10.11 7.67 7.23
N ALA A 234 11.38 7.93 7.49
CA ALA A 234 12.09 9.10 7.00
C ALA A 234 12.92 8.74 5.75
N VAL A 235 12.41 9.15 4.59
CA VAL A 235 12.88 8.66 3.29
C VAL A 235 13.51 9.74 2.43
N VAL A 236 14.45 9.30 1.60
CA VAL A 236 15.04 10.07 0.51
C VAL A 236 14.72 9.35 -0.79
N GLY A 237 14.17 10.06 -1.77
CA GLY A 237 13.95 9.52 -3.11
C GLY A 237 15.10 9.87 -4.06
N SER A 238 15.45 8.95 -4.96
CA SER A 238 16.30 9.25 -6.11
C SER A 238 15.93 8.37 -7.30
N ASP A 239 15.86 9.01 -8.47
CA ASP A 239 15.78 8.36 -9.76
C ASP A 239 17.16 8.26 -10.45
N LYS A 240 18.24 8.69 -9.79
CA LYS A 240 19.60 8.68 -10.35
C LYS A 240 20.45 7.59 -9.72
N GLU A 241 21.23 6.91 -10.57
CA GLU A 241 22.25 5.97 -10.14
C GLU A 241 23.62 6.65 -10.12
N HIS A 242 24.39 6.33 -9.09
CA HIS A 242 25.78 6.75 -8.96
C HIS A 242 26.67 5.55 -8.63
N GLN A 243 27.97 5.68 -8.89
CA GLN A 243 28.94 4.66 -8.52
C GLN A 243 29.59 5.04 -7.20
N VAL A 244 29.43 4.19 -6.18
CA VAL A 244 30.02 4.34 -4.85
C VAL A 244 30.74 3.02 -4.52
N ASN A 245 32.03 3.08 -4.16
CA ASN A 245 32.84 1.90 -3.87
C ASN A 245 32.76 0.81 -4.95
N GLY A 246 32.77 1.21 -6.22
CA GLY A 246 32.68 0.31 -7.37
C GLY A 246 31.27 -0.25 -7.66
N LYS A 247 30.29 -0.05 -6.77
CA LYS A 247 28.90 -0.50 -6.93
C LYS A 247 28.01 0.61 -7.47
N ARG A 248 27.12 0.29 -8.40
CA ARG A 248 26.04 1.19 -8.80
C ARG A 248 24.94 1.16 -7.75
N VAL A 249 24.57 2.33 -7.24
CA VAL A 249 23.59 2.54 -6.18
C VAL A 249 22.64 3.67 -6.56
N LEU A 250 21.37 3.56 -6.18
CA LEU A 250 20.44 4.69 -6.25
C LEU A 250 20.84 5.72 -5.21
N GLY A 251 21.06 6.96 -5.62
CA GLY A 251 21.55 7.97 -4.70
C GLY A 251 21.24 9.39 -5.12
N ARG A 252 21.15 10.28 -4.14
CA ARG A 252 20.96 11.72 -4.34
C ARG A 252 22.31 12.41 -4.17
N LYS A 253 22.86 12.94 -5.25
CA LYS A 253 24.11 13.73 -5.22
C LYS A 253 23.83 15.14 -4.68
N THR A 254 24.52 15.51 -3.61
CA THR A 254 24.52 16.85 -3.02
C THR A 254 25.89 17.51 -3.24
N ALA A 255 26.08 18.72 -2.71
CA ALA A 255 27.39 19.38 -2.69
C ALA A 255 28.40 18.68 -1.76
N TRP A 256 27.91 17.91 -0.77
CA TRP A 256 28.73 17.29 0.28
C TRP A 256 28.98 15.79 0.05
N GLY A 257 28.25 15.15 -0.85
CA GLY A 257 28.42 13.72 -1.10
C GLY A 257 27.25 13.09 -1.85
N ILE A 258 27.17 11.77 -1.78
CA ILE A 258 26.09 10.99 -2.37
C ILE A 258 25.33 10.31 -1.24
N ILE A 259 24.05 10.64 -1.12
CA ILE A 259 23.15 9.98 -0.18
C ILE A 259 22.62 8.73 -0.87
N GLU A 260 23.17 7.57 -0.51
CA GLU A 260 22.69 6.27 -0.98
C GLU A 260 21.30 5.97 -0.39
N VAL A 261 20.28 5.86 -1.24
CA VAL A 261 18.88 5.74 -0.82
C VAL A 261 18.58 4.39 -0.17
N GLU A 262 19.22 3.31 -0.64
CA GLU A 262 19.02 1.97 -0.08
C GLU A 262 19.92 1.66 1.13
N ASN A 263 20.76 2.61 1.55
CA ASN A 263 21.66 2.43 2.68
C ASN A 263 20.95 2.82 3.99
N PRO A 264 20.74 1.88 4.94
CA PRO A 264 20.04 2.15 6.20
C PRO A 264 20.73 3.21 7.08
N ASN A 265 22.03 3.43 6.88
CA ASN A 265 22.79 4.46 7.60
C ASN A 265 22.48 5.87 7.09
N HIS A 266 21.87 6.00 5.90
CA HIS A 266 21.53 7.30 5.30
C HIS A 266 20.04 7.63 5.44
N CYS A 267 19.15 6.69 5.13
CA CYS A 267 17.71 6.89 5.28
C CYS A 267 16.94 5.58 5.44
N GLU A 268 15.65 5.68 5.73
CA GLU A 268 14.78 4.54 6.06
C GLU A 268 14.01 4.00 4.84
N PHE A 269 14.39 4.38 3.61
CA PHE A 269 13.71 3.93 2.39
C PHE A 269 13.74 2.40 2.23
N ALA A 270 14.87 1.75 2.53
CA ALA A 270 14.97 0.29 2.45
C ALA A 270 13.98 -0.40 3.40
N GLN A 271 13.74 0.18 4.58
CA GLN A 271 12.77 -0.32 5.56
C GLN A 271 11.34 -0.14 5.05
N LEU A 272 10.98 1.05 4.53
CA LEU A 272 9.67 1.30 3.91
C LEU A 272 9.41 0.32 2.76
N ARG A 273 10.40 0.11 1.90
CA ARG A 273 10.31 -0.83 0.78
C ARG A 273 10.04 -2.24 1.30
N ASP A 274 10.91 -2.76 2.16
CA ASP A 274 10.79 -4.14 2.65
C ASP A 274 9.47 -4.35 3.41
N PHE A 275 9.01 -3.33 4.15
CA PHE A 275 7.68 -3.30 4.77
C PHE A 275 6.55 -3.49 3.74
N LEU A 276 6.51 -2.64 2.71
CA LEU A 276 5.42 -2.61 1.71
C LEU A 276 5.30 -3.88 0.86
N ILE A 277 6.43 -4.45 0.45
CA ILE A 277 6.46 -5.44 -0.62
C ILE A 277 6.99 -6.81 -0.21
N ARG A 278 7.57 -6.95 0.99
CA ARG A 278 8.09 -8.24 1.48
C ARG A 278 7.31 -8.75 2.68
N SER A 279 7.18 -7.94 3.74
CA SER A 279 6.57 -8.42 4.99
C SER A 279 5.06 -8.18 5.07
N HIS A 280 4.57 -6.99 4.75
CA HIS A 280 3.18 -6.60 5.08
C HIS A 280 2.26 -6.52 3.85
N LEU A 281 2.74 -6.94 2.68
CA LEU A 281 1.97 -6.83 1.44
C LEU A 281 0.62 -7.54 1.57
N GLN A 282 0.64 -8.78 2.07
CA GLN A 282 -0.58 -9.60 2.14
C GLN A 282 -1.55 -9.05 3.18
N ASP A 283 -1.05 -8.67 4.36
CA ASP A 283 -1.87 -8.08 5.43
C ASP A 283 -2.52 -6.74 4.99
N LEU A 284 -1.77 -5.85 4.33
CA LEU A 284 -2.33 -4.64 3.72
C LEU A 284 -3.50 -4.93 2.78
N LYS A 285 -3.43 -6.02 2.01
CA LYS A 285 -4.53 -6.44 1.13
C LYS A 285 -5.72 -7.00 1.91
N GLU A 286 -5.45 -7.76 2.96
CA GLU A 286 -6.48 -8.36 3.82
C GLU A 286 -7.25 -7.29 4.58
N VAL A 287 -6.57 -6.32 5.22
CA VAL A 287 -7.23 -5.15 5.84
C VAL A 287 -8.02 -4.36 4.80
N THR A 288 -7.48 -4.16 3.60
CA THR A 288 -8.22 -3.48 2.52
C THR A 288 -9.50 -4.20 2.14
N HIS A 289 -9.46 -5.54 2.05
CA HIS A 289 -10.60 -6.34 1.63
C HIS A 289 -11.63 -6.48 2.76
N ASN A 290 -11.19 -6.93 3.92
CA ASN A 290 -12.04 -7.35 5.03
C ASN A 290 -12.58 -6.16 5.84
N ILE A 291 -11.86 -5.04 5.86
CA ILE A 291 -12.24 -3.86 6.63
C ILE A 291 -12.73 -2.75 5.70
N HIS A 292 -11.85 -2.16 4.91
CA HIS A 292 -12.19 -0.95 4.15
C HIS A 292 -13.23 -1.21 3.06
N TYR A 293 -13.03 -2.26 2.26
CA TYR A 293 -13.96 -2.64 1.19
C TYR A 293 -15.29 -3.15 1.74
N GLU A 294 -15.29 -4.03 2.76
CA GLU A 294 -16.55 -4.50 3.36
C GLU A 294 -17.33 -3.36 4.03
N THR A 295 -16.66 -2.41 4.69
CA THR A 295 -17.32 -1.21 5.22
C THR A 295 -17.98 -0.40 4.11
N TYR A 296 -17.28 -0.19 2.99
CA TYR A 296 -17.84 0.49 1.82
C TYR A 296 -19.04 -0.28 1.23
N ARG A 297 -18.90 -1.61 1.10
CA ARG A 297 -19.92 -2.50 0.55
C ARG A 297 -21.18 -2.51 1.42
N ALA A 298 -21.04 -2.63 2.74
CA ALA A 298 -22.14 -2.58 3.69
C ALA A 298 -22.91 -1.25 3.58
N LYS A 299 -22.19 -0.12 3.53
CA LYS A 299 -22.80 1.20 3.32
C LYS A 299 -23.57 1.28 2.00
N ARG A 300 -22.97 0.83 0.89
CA ARG A 300 -23.62 0.85 -0.43
C ARG A 300 -24.84 -0.05 -0.53
N LEU A 301 -24.83 -1.20 0.11
CA LEU A 301 -25.99 -2.09 0.15
C LEU A 301 -27.14 -1.47 0.94
N ASN A 302 -26.85 -0.82 2.07
CA ASN A 302 -27.86 -0.10 2.83
C ASN A 302 -28.46 1.08 2.04
N ASP A 303 -27.61 1.88 1.37
CA ASP A 303 -28.05 3.04 0.59
C ASP A 303 -28.89 2.66 -0.66
N ASN A 304 -28.59 1.50 -1.28
CA ASN A 304 -29.33 1.00 -2.44
C ASN A 304 -30.56 0.12 -2.08
N GLY A 305 -31.03 0.16 -0.82
CA GLY A 305 -32.25 -0.53 -0.39
C GLY A 305 -32.07 -2.01 -0.02
N GLY A 306 -30.92 -2.38 0.56
CA GLY A 306 -30.68 -3.71 1.12
C GLY A 306 -31.74 -4.08 2.16
N LEU A 307 -32.25 -5.32 2.05
CA LEU A 307 -33.26 -5.95 2.90
C LEU A 307 -33.19 -5.46 4.35
N HIS A 308 -34.29 -4.86 4.81
CA HIS A 308 -34.49 -4.58 6.23
C HIS A 308 -34.15 -5.84 7.03
N PRO A 309 -33.38 -5.72 8.14
CA PRO A 309 -33.24 -6.85 9.05
C PRO A 309 -34.64 -7.25 9.48
N ILE A 310 -35.00 -8.51 9.24
CA ILE A 310 -36.22 -9.09 9.81
C ILE A 310 -36.01 -9.02 11.31
N SER A 311 -36.56 -8.00 11.94
CA SER A 311 -36.71 -7.94 13.39
C SER A 311 -37.65 -9.08 13.77
N SER A 312 -37.07 -10.13 14.32
CA SER A 312 -37.78 -11.23 14.96
C SER A 312 -38.50 -10.69 16.20
N ASN A 313 -39.70 -10.14 16.01
CA ASN A 313 -40.56 -9.69 17.11
C ASN A 313 -42.06 -9.77 16.82
N ASP A 314 -42.49 -10.61 15.87
CA ASP A 314 -43.91 -10.98 15.74
C ASP A 314 -44.08 -12.47 16.04
N THR A 315 -44.08 -12.79 17.33
CA THR A 315 -44.68 -14.04 17.82
C THR A 315 -45.37 -13.77 19.13
N GLN A 316 -46.48 -13.05 19.09
CA GLN A 316 -47.58 -13.25 20.04
C GLN A 316 -48.86 -12.54 19.55
N GLU A 317 -49.98 -13.21 19.82
CA GLU A 317 -51.37 -12.78 19.62
C GLU A 317 -51.96 -12.95 18.21
N SER A 318 -52.33 -14.19 17.90
CA SER A 318 -53.72 -14.47 17.51
C SER A 318 -53.94 -15.98 17.48
N ASN A 319 -54.55 -16.51 18.54
CA ASN A 319 -55.40 -17.69 18.45
C ASN A 319 -56.55 -17.51 19.45
N LEU A 320 -57.74 -17.40 18.87
CA LEU A 320 -59.03 -17.75 19.46
C LEU A 320 -59.04 -19.23 19.90
#